data_AF-A0A967HUP9-F1
#
_entry.id   AF-A0A967HUP9-F1
#
_cell.length_a   1.000
_cell.length_b   1.000
_cell.length_c   1.000
_cell.angle_alpha   90.00
_cell.angle_beta   90.00
_cell.angle_gamma   90.00
#
_symmetry.space_group_name_H-M   'P 1'
#
loop_
_entity.id
_entity.type
_entity.pdbx_description
1 polymer ?
#
loop_
_entity_poly.entity_id
_entity_poly.type
_entity_poly.pdbx_seq_one_letter_code
_entity_poly.pdbx_strand_id
1 'polypeptide(L)' 'MSADSFAVIQAQAVVWNDGSLGCPEPGQFYTQATVNGYQVIIEVNNKKYDYHASESGYFILCENLFQPLVPQETPDA' A
#
# COMPACT_ATOMS: atom_id res chain seq x y z
N MET A 1 5.71 -18.09 -27.29
CA MET A 1 6.04 -17.56 -25.96
C MET A 1 5.14 -16.36 -25.76
N SER A 2 4.19 -16.42 -24.83
CA SER A 2 3.37 -15.27 -24.46
C SER A 2 4.24 -14.35 -23.62
N ALA A 3 4.32 -13.06 -23.94
CA ALA A 3 4.94 -12.09 -23.04
C ALA A 3 3.97 -11.85 -21.88
N ASP A 4 4.45 -11.94 -20.64
CA ASP A 4 3.71 -11.40 -19.50
C ASP A 4 3.55 -9.89 -19.72
N SER A 5 2.32 -9.39 -19.60
CA SER A 5 2.05 -7.95 -19.72
C SER A 5 2.43 -7.27 -18.41
N PHE A 6 3.19 -6.18 -18.49
CA PHE A 6 3.56 -5.34 -17.35
C PHE A 6 3.33 -3.87 -17.72
N ALA A 7 2.65 -3.14 -16.85
CA ALA A 7 2.48 -1.69 -16.99
C ALA A 7 2.47 -1.00 -15.62
N VAL A 8 3.06 0.19 -15.55
CA VAL A 8 2.81 1.12 -14.44
C VAL A 8 1.60 1.95 -14.82
N ILE A 9 0.50 1.79 -14.09
CA ILE A 9 -0.77 2.47 -14.40
C ILE A 9 -0.98 3.71 -13.53
N GLN A 10 -0.27 3.83 -12.40
CA GLN A 10 -0.23 5.04 -11.58
C GLN A 10 1.13 5.14 -10.88
N ALA A 11 1.66 6.36 -10.80
CA ALA A 11 2.81 6.70 -9.97
C ALA A 11 2.65 8.17 -9.54
N GLN A 12 2.40 8.39 -8.25
CA GLN A 12 2.16 9.73 -7.71
C GLN A 12 2.87 9.92 -6.37
N ALA A 13 3.36 11.12 -6.11
CA ALA A 13 3.86 11.49 -4.80
C ALA A 13 2.70 11.60 -3.81
N VAL A 14 2.87 11.03 -2.62
CA VAL A 14 1.88 11.01 -1.53
C VAL A 14 2.58 11.34 -0.22
N VAL A 15 1.85 12.02 0.66
CA VAL A 15 2.29 12.30 2.03
C VAL A 15 1.48 11.38 2.95
N TRP A 16 2.14 10.36 3.50
CA TRP A 16 1.53 9.38 4.40
C TRP A 16 1.42 9.91 5.82
N ASN A 17 0.35 9.57 6.52
CA ASN A 17 0.08 10.09 7.86
C ASN A 17 1.01 9.50 8.93
N ASP A 18 1.54 8.30 8.70
CA ASP A 18 2.42 7.58 9.62
C ASP A 18 3.36 6.61 8.88
N GLY A 19 4.19 5.90 9.63
CA GLY A 19 5.13 4.89 9.12
C GLY A 19 4.49 3.63 8.54
N SER A 20 3.17 3.47 8.60
CA SER A 20 2.47 2.34 7.95
C SER A 20 2.32 2.53 6.44
N LEU A 21 2.62 3.75 5.94
CA LEU A 21 2.38 4.15 4.56
C LEU A 21 0.92 3.92 4.15
N GLY A 22 -0.03 4.05 5.09
CA GLY A 22 -1.46 3.82 4.83
C GLY A 22 -1.89 2.34 4.79
N CYS A 23 -0.99 1.41 5.13
CA CYS A 23 -1.25 -0.03 5.13
C CYS A 23 -0.87 -0.64 6.48
N PRO A 24 -1.60 -0.32 7.56
CA PRO A 24 -1.28 -0.82 8.90
C PRO A 24 -1.60 -2.31 9.03
N GLU A 25 -0.68 -3.06 9.62
CA GLU A 25 -0.84 -4.47 9.94
C GLU A 25 -1.16 -4.67 11.44
N PRO A 26 -2.05 -5.61 11.80
CA PRO A 26 -2.37 -5.91 13.19
C PRO A 26 -1.14 -6.28 14.01
N GLY A 27 -1.02 -5.71 15.21
CA GLY A 27 0.07 -6.00 16.14
C GLY A 27 1.41 -5.33 15.82
N GLN A 28 1.48 -4.52 14.77
CA GLN A 28 2.65 -3.68 14.48
C GLN A 28 2.51 -2.28 15.10
N PHE A 29 3.65 -1.68 15.44
CA PHE A 29 3.74 -0.30 15.89
C PHE A 29 4.40 0.55 14.81
N TYR A 30 3.73 1.64 14.42
CA TYR A 30 4.23 2.56 13.42
C TYR A 30 4.59 3.91 14.04
N THR A 31 5.53 4.62 13.40
CA THR A 31 5.89 5.97 13.81
C THR A 31 4.77 6.94 13.48
N GLN A 32 4.37 7.79 14.41
CA GLN A 32 3.35 8.84 14.19
C GLN A 32 3.92 10.09 13.49
N ALA A 33 4.92 9.90 12.63
CA ALA A 33 5.52 10.95 11.84
C ALA A 33 5.01 10.86 10.40
N THR A 34 4.69 12.02 9.82
CA THR A 34 4.34 12.11 8.42
C THR A 34 5.51 11.66 7.53
N VAL A 35 5.21 10.83 6.53
CA VAL A 35 6.22 10.26 5.64
C VAL A 35 5.94 10.69 4.19
N ASN A 36 6.88 11.41 3.59
CA ASN A 36 6.84 11.65 2.14
C ASN A 36 7.13 10.34 1.40
N GLY A 37 6.44 10.12 0.30
CA GLY A 37 6.50 8.86 -0.40
C GLY A 37 5.77 8.85 -1.73
N TYR A 38 5.51 7.64 -2.22
CA TYR A 38 4.86 7.43 -3.51
C TYR A 38 3.82 6.32 -3.42
N GLN A 39 2.70 6.50 -4.12
CA GLN A 39 1.76 5.42 -4.43
C GLN A 39 1.98 5.01 -5.89
N VAL A 40 2.27 3.73 -6.09
CA VAL A 40 2.59 3.15 -7.39
C VAL A 40 1.67 1.96 -7.63
N ILE A 41 0.79 2.07 -8.63
CA ILE A 41 -0.06 0.97 -9.03
C ILE A 41 0.51 0.36 -10.31
N ILE A 42 0.84 -0.93 -10.25
CA ILE A 42 1.28 -1.70 -11.41
C ILE A 42 0.23 -2.72 -11.81
N GLU A 43 0.16 -3.03 -13.09
CA GLU A 43 -0.68 -4.08 -13.65
C GLU A 43 0.20 -5.16 -14.28
N VAL A 44 0.03 -6.41 -13.84
CA VAL A 44 0.73 -7.58 -14.37
C VAL A 44 -0.29 -8.64 -14.72
N ASN A 45 -0.35 -9.06 -16.00
CA ASN A 45 -1.31 -10.07 -16.46
C ASN A 45 -2.75 -9.80 -15.97
N ASN A 46 -3.19 -8.54 -16.09
CA ASN A 46 -4.50 -8.03 -15.66
C ASN A 46 -4.76 -8.06 -14.13
N LYS A 47 -3.73 -8.28 -13.31
CA LYS A 47 -3.79 -8.10 -11.85
C LYS A 47 -3.13 -6.79 -11.47
N LYS A 48 -3.80 -6.02 -10.63
CA LYS A 48 -3.28 -4.76 -10.10
C LYS A 48 -2.62 -4.98 -8.74
N TYR A 49 -1.52 -4.30 -8.52
CA TYR A 49 -0.77 -4.29 -7.27
C TYR A 49 -0.53 -2.85 -6.87
N ASP A 50 -0.95 -2.48 -5.66
CA ASP A 50 -0.76 -1.14 -5.11
C ASP A 50 0.44 -1.12 -4.17
N TYR A 51 1.52 -0.47 -4.59
CA TYR A 51 2.74 -0.34 -3.82
C TYR A 51 2.82 1.05 -3.21
N HIS A 52 3.01 1.10 -1.89
CA HIS A 52 3.24 2.32 -1.16
C HIS A 52 4.70 2.37 -0.74
N ALA A 53 5.38 3.45 -1.09
CA ALA A 53 6.81 3.63 -0.83
C ALA A 53 7.05 4.89 0.03
N SER A 54 8.09 4.83 0.83
CA SER A 54 8.68 5.97 1.54
C SER A 54 9.89 6.51 0.77
N GLU A 55 10.12 7.81 0.82
CA GLU A 55 11.38 8.43 0.37
C GLU A 55 12.61 7.93 1.16
N SER A 56 12.41 7.39 2.36
CA SER A 56 13.45 6.76 3.16
C SER A 56 13.89 5.39 2.64
N GLY A 57 13.25 4.87 1.58
CA GLY A 57 13.73 3.71 0.83
C GLY A 57 13.07 2.37 1.17
N TYR A 58 12.04 2.35 2.02
CA TYR A 58 11.22 1.15 2.25
C TYR A 58 9.89 1.26 1.51
N PHE A 59 9.30 0.12 1.17
CA PHE A 59 8.01 0.03 0.47
C PHE A 59 7.24 -1.20 0.94
N ILE A 60 5.92 -1.15 0.77
CA ILE A 60 4.98 -2.21 1.11
C ILE A 60 4.04 -2.46 -0.08
N LEU A 61 3.71 -3.72 -0.33
CA LEU A 61 2.58 -4.07 -1.17
C LEU A 61 1.31 -3.91 -0.31
N CYS A 62 0.52 -2.89 -0.60
CA CYS A 62 -0.74 -2.68 0.06
C CYS A 62 -1.78 -3.62 -0.54
N GLU A 63 -1.96 -4.79 0.08
CA GLU A 63 -2.99 -5.75 -0.32
C GLU A 63 -4.40 -5.33 0.08
N ASN A 64 -4.65 -4.03 0.29
CA ASN A 64 -5.98 -3.50 0.54
C ASN A 64 -6.78 -3.47 -0.77
N LEU A 65 -7.01 -4.68 -1.30
CA LEU A 65 -7.81 -5.02 -2.45
C LEU A 65 -9.28 -4.72 -2.14
N PHE A 66 -9.64 -3.44 -2.02
CA PHE A 66 -11.04 -2.99 -2.04
C PHE A 66 -11.97 -3.94 -1.26
N GLN A 67 -11.60 -4.35 -0.05
CA GLN A 67 -12.54 -5.08 0.79
C GLN A 67 -13.61 -4.07 1.15
N PRO A 68 -14.88 -4.26 0.75
CA PRO A 68 -15.96 -3.46 1.30
C PRO A 68 -15.98 -3.77 2.79
N LEU A 69 -15.40 -2.87 3.59
CA LEU A 69 -15.39 -2.82 5.05
C LEU A 69 -15.74 -4.16 5.69
N VAL A 70 -14.76 -5.05 5.85
CA VAL A 70 -14.87 -5.98 6.98
C VAL A 70 -14.79 -5.07 8.21
N PRO A 71 -15.84 -4.93 9.04
CA PRO A 71 -15.73 -4.17 10.27
C PRO A 71 -14.54 -4.74 11.02
N GLN A 72 -13.54 -3.90 11.27
CA GLN A 72 -12.38 -4.29 12.05
C GLN A 72 -12.93 -4.78 13.39
N GLU A 73 -12.78 -6.07 13.68
CA GLU A 73 -13.20 -6.63 14.96
C GLU A 73 -12.52 -5.80 16.05
N THR A 74 -13.32 -4.97 16.72
CA THR A 74 -12.94 -4.29 17.95
C THR A 74 -12.64 -5.36 18.97
N PRO A 75 -11.40 -5.46 19.50
CA PRO A 75 -11.16 -6.30 20.66
C PRO A 75 -11.98 -5.74 21.83
N ASP A 76 -12.82 -6.61 22.39
CA ASP A 76 -13.59 -6.51 23.62
C ASP A 76 -13.00 -5.55 24.67
N ALA A 77 -13.82 -4.60 25.13
CA ALA A 77 -13.67 -3.91 26.41
C ALA A 77 -15.05 -3.57 26.98
#